data_AF-A0A7J2J9Y1-F1
#
_entry.id   AF-A0A7J2J9Y1-F1
#
_cell.length_a   1.000
_cell.length_b   1.000
_cell.length_c   1.000
_cell.angle_alpha   90.00
_cell.angle_beta   90.00
_cell.angle_gamma   90.00
#
_symmetry.space_group_name_H-M   'P 1'
#
loop_
_entity.id
_entity.type
_entity.pdbx_description
1 polymer ?
#
loop_
_entity_poly.entity_id
_entity_poly.type
_entity_poly.pdbx_seq_one_letter_code
_entity_poly.pdbx_strand_id
1 'polypeptide(L)'
;MDREWIESDTKKYFGSLQSEVDRCYKIASTARSRGLDPSKDVEIPQAKDLAARVEELVGPKGIAEKIRKLSEEIEDREAVAIEIARSIAKEEIKKHGKLEKAIEQAVRTGLAIVTEGVLVAPLEGIASVRIGKNNDGTNYVDLYFSGPIRSAGGTGQALSVLLADVVRRELGVDRYKPTRGEIERYKEEIPLYKRVQHLQYLPTPDEIEIIVGNCPICINGEGTEKEEVTGYRDLPRVETNRLRGGACLVIAEGLCLKAPKILKHVSRLNIEGWEFLKDFVEKKVNREDSSEEEEEENEEETNVEPSAKYLGEVIAGRPVLSHPSRKGGFRLRYGRCRTCGLASTAIHPATMYLLDEFIAIGTQMKTERPGKGTIGTPCD
;
A
#
# COMPACT_ATOMS: atom_id res chain seq x y z
N MET A 1 21.57 -10.70 -31.77
CA MET A 1 22.26 -9.92 -30.73
C MET A 1 22.83 -10.93 -29.77
N ASP A 2 24.14 -10.93 -29.57
CA ASP A 2 24.86 -12.02 -28.90
C ASP A 2 24.59 -11.98 -27.38
N ARG A 3 23.94 -13.03 -26.85
CA ARG A 3 23.52 -13.06 -25.43
C ARG A 3 24.72 -12.99 -24.48
N GLU A 4 25.85 -13.57 -24.88
CA GLU A 4 27.08 -13.56 -24.09
C GLU A 4 27.68 -12.15 -23.98
N TRP A 5 27.64 -11.37 -25.07
CA TRP A 5 28.11 -10.00 -25.05
C TRP A 5 27.24 -9.13 -24.11
N ILE A 6 25.91 -9.25 -24.17
CA ILE A 6 24.99 -8.51 -23.30
C ILE A 6 25.26 -8.83 -21.82
N GLU A 7 25.41 -10.12 -21.49
CA GLU A 7 25.66 -10.53 -20.10
C GLU A 7 27.02 -10.01 -19.61
N SER A 8 28.07 -10.11 -20.43
CA SER A 8 29.40 -9.58 -20.12
C SER A 8 29.36 -8.06 -19.92
N ASP A 9 28.74 -7.33 -20.84
CA ASP A 9 28.65 -5.86 -20.78
C ASP A 9 27.85 -5.41 -19.56
N THR A 10 26.73 -6.08 -19.27
CA THR A 10 25.91 -5.85 -18.07
C THR A 10 26.71 -6.07 -16.78
N LYS A 11 27.49 -7.16 -16.71
CA LYS A 11 28.37 -7.44 -15.56
C LYS A 11 29.44 -6.35 -15.39
N LYS A 12 30.06 -5.89 -16.48
CA LYS A 12 31.04 -4.79 -16.46
C LYS A 12 30.40 -3.48 -15.98
N TYR A 13 29.22 -3.16 -16.49
CA TYR A 13 28.46 -1.98 -16.09
C TYR A 13 28.16 -1.99 -14.58
N PHE A 14 27.56 -3.07 -14.06
CA PHE A 14 27.29 -3.17 -12.61
C PHE A 14 28.57 -3.18 -11.76
N GLY A 15 29.65 -3.81 -12.24
CA GLY A 15 30.96 -3.78 -11.56
C GLY A 15 31.53 -2.37 -11.47
N SER A 16 31.39 -1.56 -12.52
CA SER A 16 31.78 -0.14 -12.52
C SER A 16 30.97 0.66 -11.51
N LEU A 17 29.66 0.46 -11.45
CA LEU A 17 28.79 1.15 -10.49
C LEU A 17 29.15 0.77 -9.04
N GLN A 18 29.33 -0.52 -8.76
CA GLN A 18 29.68 -0.98 -7.42
C GLN A 18 31.01 -0.39 -6.95
N SER A 19 32.01 -0.32 -7.85
CA SER A 19 33.32 0.26 -7.52
C SER A 19 33.22 1.74 -7.11
N GLU A 20 32.40 2.54 -7.80
CA GLU A 20 32.17 3.94 -7.45
C GLU A 20 31.35 4.08 -6.15
N VAL A 21 30.36 3.21 -5.94
CA VAL A 21 29.59 3.16 -4.69
C VAL A 21 30.52 2.87 -3.51
N ASP A 22 31.38 1.86 -3.62
CA ASP A 22 32.34 1.47 -2.57
C ASP A 22 33.33 2.61 -2.26
N ARG A 23 33.78 3.34 -3.30
CA ARG A 23 34.61 4.54 -3.13
C ARG A 23 33.88 5.61 -2.31
N CYS A 24 32.62 5.89 -2.63
CA CYS A 24 31.79 6.85 -1.89
C CYS A 24 31.55 6.39 -0.44
N TYR A 25 31.24 5.11 -0.22
CA TYR A 25 31.06 4.53 1.12
C TYR A 25 32.31 4.65 1.99
N LYS A 26 33.50 4.44 1.42
CA LYS A 26 34.77 4.60 2.15
C LYS A 26 34.97 6.04 2.64
N ILE A 27 34.65 7.03 1.80
CA ILE A 27 34.71 8.45 2.16
C ILE A 27 33.71 8.73 3.30
N ALA A 28 32.46 8.31 3.14
CA ALA A 28 31.42 8.51 4.13
C ALA A 28 31.76 7.84 5.49
N SER A 29 32.26 6.61 5.46
CA SER A 29 32.66 5.87 6.67
C SER A 29 33.79 6.56 7.42
N THR A 30 34.80 7.08 6.69
CA THR A 30 35.91 7.84 7.28
C THR A 30 35.46 9.16 7.89
N ALA A 31 34.43 9.79 7.32
CA ALA A 31 33.82 11.00 7.88
C ALA A 31 33.02 10.67 9.16
N ARG A 32 32.11 9.69 9.08
CA ARG A 32 31.26 9.26 10.20
C ARG A 32 32.06 8.76 11.40
N SER A 33 33.17 8.07 11.18
CA SER A 33 34.04 7.56 12.26
C SER A 33 34.66 8.66 13.13
N ARG A 34 34.64 9.93 12.69
CA ARG A 34 35.08 11.08 13.49
C ARG A 34 34.11 11.43 14.63
N GLY A 35 32.88 10.90 14.60
CA GLY A 35 31.88 11.10 15.66
C GLY A 35 31.32 12.51 15.74
N LEU A 36 31.25 13.21 14.60
CA LEU A 36 30.68 14.56 14.50
C LEU A 36 29.18 14.57 14.14
N ASP A 37 28.63 13.40 13.77
CA ASP A 37 27.25 13.19 13.35
C ASP A 37 26.51 12.29 14.37
N PRO A 38 25.17 12.15 14.30
CA PRO A 38 24.38 11.32 15.24
C PRO A 38 24.79 9.85 15.31
N SER A 39 25.40 9.32 14.24
CA SER A 39 25.95 7.97 14.17
C SER A 39 27.40 7.99 13.70
N LYS A 40 28.19 7.04 14.23
CA LYS A 40 29.58 6.79 13.81
C LYS A 40 29.68 5.92 12.55
N ASP A 41 28.57 5.34 12.13
CA ASP A 41 28.45 4.47 10.97
C ASP A 41 27.64 5.15 9.86
N VAL A 42 27.78 4.66 8.63
CA VAL A 42 26.93 5.09 7.52
C VAL A 42 25.53 4.52 7.71
N GLU A 43 24.54 5.40 7.86
CA GLU A 43 23.15 5.02 8.22
C GLU A 43 22.29 4.55 7.04
N ILE A 44 22.76 4.75 5.80
CA ILE A 44 22.11 4.23 4.59
C ILE A 44 22.83 2.94 4.23
N PRO A 45 22.22 1.75 4.36
CA PRO A 45 22.84 0.48 3.99
C PRO A 45 22.76 0.22 2.48
N GLN A 46 23.64 -0.65 1.97
CA GLN A 46 23.55 -1.16 0.60
C GLN A 46 22.74 -2.45 0.58
N ALA A 47 21.85 -2.60 -0.41
CA ALA A 47 21.13 -3.83 -0.64
C ALA A 47 21.12 -4.17 -2.14
N LYS A 48 21.44 -5.42 -2.46
CA LYS A 48 21.58 -5.88 -3.86
C LYS A 48 20.25 -6.33 -4.48
N ASP A 49 19.34 -6.81 -3.66
CA ASP A 49 18.06 -7.39 -4.09
C ASP A 49 16.95 -7.10 -3.07
N LEU A 50 15.74 -7.54 -3.42
CA LEU A 50 14.55 -7.46 -2.55
C LEU A 50 14.83 -8.02 -1.15
N ALA A 51 15.39 -9.22 -1.09
CA ALA A 51 15.59 -9.94 0.15
C ALA A 51 16.55 -9.21 1.10
N ALA A 52 17.66 -8.69 0.56
CA ALA A 52 18.60 -7.85 1.30
C ALA A 52 17.95 -6.53 1.75
N ARG A 53 17.11 -5.89 0.90
CA ARG A 53 16.39 -4.68 1.31
C ARG A 53 15.49 -4.95 2.51
N VAL A 54 14.74 -6.05 2.49
CA VAL A 54 13.87 -6.43 3.61
C VAL A 54 14.69 -6.68 4.88
N GLU A 55 15.79 -7.42 4.79
CA GLU A 55 16.66 -7.70 5.95
C GLU A 55 17.27 -6.43 6.55
N GLU A 56 17.81 -5.54 5.71
CA GLU A 56 18.41 -4.27 6.17
C GLU A 56 17.35 -3.29 6.69
N LEU A 57 16.14 -3.30 6.12
CA LEU A 57 15.08 -2.37 6.49
C LEU A 57 14.40 -2.76 7.81
N VAL A 58 14.00 -4.02 7.96
CA VAL A 58 13.20 -4.47 9.10
C VAL A 58 13.73 -5.74 9.76
N GLY A 59 14.70 -6.43 9.16
CA GLY A 59 15.18 -7.72 9.66
C GLY A 59 14.10 -8.81 9.60
N PRO A 60 14.22 -9.87 10.42
CA PRO A 60 15.34 -10.15 11.32
C PRO A 60 16.59 -10.60 10.54
N LYS A 61 17.76 -10.59 11.19
CA LYS A 61 19.02 -11.03 10.58
C LYS A 61 18.94 -12.48 10.07
N GLY A 62 19.41 -12.71 8.84
CA GLY A 62 19.35 -14.00 8.13
C GLY A 62 18.07 -14.22 7.34
N ILE A 63 17.10 -13.29 7.36
CA ILE A 63 15.84 -13.47 6.65
C ILE A 63 16.00 -13.45 5.13
N ALA A 64 17.02 -12.77 4.60
CA ALA A 64 17.18 -12.66 3.15
C ALA A 64 17.37 -14.02 2.48
N GLU A 65 18.10 -14.95 3.11
CA GLU A 65 18.28 -16.30 2.56
C GLU A 65 16.97 -17.08 2.48
N LYS A 66 16.12 -16.96 3.50
CA LYS A 66 14.80 -17.60 3.52
C LYS A 66 13.86 -17.01 2.47
N ILE A 67 13.88 -15.68 2.31
CA ILE A 67 13.08 -15.01 1.28
C ILE A 67 13.51 -15.50 -0.09
N ARG A 68 14.82 -15.52 -0.41
CA ARG A 68 15.32 -16.00 -1.70
C ARG A 68 14.87 -17.43 -1.97
N LYS A 69 15.04 -18.33 -1.00
CA LYS A 69 14.64 -19.73 -1.14
C LYS A 69 13.14 -19.88 -1.42
N LEU A 70 12.28 -19.22 -0.64
CA LEU A 70 10.83 -19.31 -0.84
C LEU A 70 10.38 -18.63 -2.14
N SER A 71 11.05 -17.56 -2.58
CA SER A 71 10.75 -16.91 -3.87
C SER A 71 11.15 -17.75 -5.09
N GLU A 72 12.05 -18.73 -4.93
CA GLU A 72 12.33 -19.73 -5.99
C GLU A 72 11.24 -20.82 -6.05
N GLU A 73 10.61 -21.13 -4.92
CA GLU A 73 9.58 -22.17 -4.79
C GLU A 73 8.16 -21.63 -5.06
N ILE A 74 7.89 -20.36 -4.73
CA ILE A 74 6.58 -19.72 -4.81
C ILE A 74 6.69 -18.47 -5.69
N GLU A 75 5.97 -18.48 -6.81
CA GLU A 75 5.92 -17.36 -7.75
C GLU A 75 5.23 -16.11 -7.15
N ASP A 76 4.26 -16.33 -6.27
CA ASP A 76 3.44 -15.27 -5.69
C ASP A 76 4.09 -14.61 -4.47
N ARG A 77 4.40 -13.32 -4.58
CA ARG A 77 5.07 -12.56 -3.53
C ARG A 77 4.24 -12.44 -2.25
N GLU A 78 2.93 -12.28 -2.35
CA GLU A 78 2.03 -12.19 -1.20
C GLU A 78 2.01 -13.51 -0.42
N ALA A 79 2.00 -14.66 -1.12
CA ALA A 79 2.14 -15.97 -0.50
C ALA A 79 3.50 -16.13 0.21
N VAL A 80 4.60 -15.72 -0.43
CA VAL A 80 5.95 -15.70 0.20
C VAL A 80 5.92 -14.86 1.48
N ALA A 81 5.31 -13.68 1.45
CA ALA A 81 5.22 -12.79 2.60
C ALA A 81 4.48 -13.44 3.78
N ILE A 82 3.40 -14.17 3.49
CA ILE A 82 2.59 -14.87 4.50
C ILE A 82 3.37 -16.04 5.13
N GLU A 83 4.04 -16.86 4.33
CA GLU A 83 4.85 -17.99 4.84
C GLU A 83 6.05 -17.50 5.64
N ILE A 84 6.72 -16.45 5.17
CA ILE A 84 7.80 -15.80 5.91
C ILE A 84 7.28 -15.24 7.25
N ALA A 85 6.15 -14.55 7.26
CA ALA A 85 5.58 -14.01 8.50
C ALA A 85 5.23 -15.12 9.50
N ARG A 86 4.67 -16.25 9.04
CA ARG A 86 4.44 -17.44 9.89
C ARG A 86 5.73 -18.00 10.48
N SER A 87 6.77 -18.16 9.66
CA SER A 87 8.08 -18.66 10.09
C SER A 87 8.70 -17.74 11.14
N ILE A 88 8.72 -16.43 10.90
CA ILE A 88 9.27 -15.43 11.81
C ILE A 88 8.52 -15.45 13.14
N ALA A 89 7.19 -15.46 13.11
CA ALA A 89 6.38 -15.47 14.32
C ALA A 89 6.72 -16.66 15.23
N LYS A 90 6.87 -17.87 14.65
CA LYS A 90 7.26 -19.09 15.38
C LYS A 90 8.66 -19.01 15.96
N GLU A 91 9.60 -18.39 15.26
CA GLU A 91 10.99 -18.30 15.71
C GLU A 91 11.16 -17.23 16.79
N GLU A 92 10.58 -16.06 16.57
CA GLU A 92 10.65 -14.93 17.49
C GLU A 92 9.94 -15.23 18.82
N ILE A 93 8.78 -15.91 18.79
CA ILE A 93 8.10 -16.32 20.03
C ILE A 93 8.94 -17.35 20.81
N LYS A 94 9.61 -18.28 20.14
CA LYS A 94 10.50 -19.26 20.79
C LYS A 94 11.74 -18.59 21.40
N LYS A 95 12.27 -17.57 20.73
CA LYS A 95 13.50 -16.88 21.13
C LYS A 95 13.29 -15.90 22.28
N HIS A 96 12.17 -15.17 22.28
CA HIS A 96 11.95 -14.06 23.21
C HIS A 96 10.74 -14.24 24.14
N GLY A 97 9.82 -15.16 23.83
CA GLY A 97 8.61 -15.40 24.63
C GLY A 97 7.60 -14.24 24.65
N LYS A 98 7.78 -13.22 23.81
CA LYS A 98 6.94 -12.01 23.77
C LYS A 98 6.08 -11.99 22.50
N LEU A 99 4.76 -12.14 22.68
CA LEU A 99 3.78 -12.14 21.59
C LEU A 99 3.83 -10.88 20.74
N GLU A 100 3.81 -9.70 21.38
CA GLU A 100 3.83 -8.40 20.70
C GLU A 100 5.02 -8.27 19.75
N LYS A 101 6.24 -8.59 20.22
CA LYS A 101 7.45 -8.53 19.41
C LYS A 101 7.43 -9.54 18.25
N ALA A 102 6.94 -10.75 18.50
CA ALA A 102 6.86 -11.77 17.46
C ALA A 102 5.88 -11.38 16.34
N ILE A 103 4.71 -10.83 16.71
CA ILE A 103 3.72 -10.34 15.74
C ILE A 103 4.27 -9.12 15.01
N GLU A 104 4.82 -8.15 15.73
CA GLU A 104 5.39 -6.94 15.15
C GLU A 104 6.47 -7.26 14.12
N GLN A 105 7.46 -8.08 14.47
CA GLN A 105 8.54 -8.46 13.56
C GLN A 105 7.97 -9.19 12.33
N ALA A 106 7.04 -10.13 12.51
CA ALA A 106 6.44 -10.88 11.41
C ALA A 106 5.64 -9.99 10.45
N VAL A 107 4.80 -9.08 10.98
CA VAL A 107 3.97 -8.18 10.17
C VAL A 107 4.82 -7.16 9.44
N ARG A 108 5.82 -6.55 10.10
CA ARG A 108 6.75 -5.61 9.45
C ARG A 108 7.52 -6.28 8.33
N THR A 109 8.04 -7.49 8.55
CA THR A 109 8.79 -8.23 7.54
C THR A 109 7.90 -8.65 6.36
N GLY A 110 6.71 -9.17 6.64
CA GLY A 110 5.73 -9.51 5.59
C GLY A 110 5.31 -8.29 4.77
N LEU A 111 5.03 -7.16 5.43
CA LEU A 111 4.69 -5.92 4.73
C LEU A 111 5.86 -5.39 3.89
N ALA A 112 7.09 -5.50 4.38
CA ALA A 112 8.29 -5.13 3.62
C ALA A 112 8.44 -5.98 2.36
N ILE A 113 8.17 -7.29 2.42
CA ILE A 113 8.18 -8.16 1.23
C ILE A 113 7.10 -7.71 0.23
N VAL A 114 5.87 -7.49 0.69
CA VAL A 114 4.75 -7.03 -0.15
C VAL A 114 5.06 -5.70 -0.85
N THR A 115 5.77 -4.81 -0.15
CA THR A 115 6.12 -3.45 -0.60
C THR A 115 7.52 -3.34 -1.19
N GLU A 116 8.12 -4.47 -1.54
CA GLU A 116 9.43 -4.59 -2.19
C GLU A 116 10.64 -4.06 -1.41
N GLY A 117 10.47 -3.79 -0.11
CA GLY A 117 11.46 -3.16 0.74
C GLY A 117 11.83 -1.75 0.28
N VAL A 118 10.93 -1.08 -0.46
CA VAL A 118 11.16 0.27 -1.01
C VAL A 118 10.39 1.33 -0.24
N LEU A 119 9.30 0.95 0.44
CA LEU A 119 8.39 1.87 1.11
C LEU A 119 8.72 1.99 2.60
N VAL A 120 8.38 3.14 3.18
CA VAL A 120 8.59 3.43 4.61
C VAL A 120 7.52 2.80 5.51
N ALA A 121 6.40 2.35 4.95
CA ALA A 121 5.28 1.77 5.68
C ALA A 121 5.64 0.64 6.67
N PRO A 122 6.55 -0.31 6.36
CA PRO A 122 6.99 -1.32 7.33
C PRO A 122 7.70 -0.77 8.56
N LEU A 123 8.30 0.43 8.47
CA LEU A 123 9.01 1.09 9.56
C LEU A 123 8.11 2.07 10.30
N GLU A 124 7.52 3.00 9.57
CA GLU A 124 6.81 4.12 10.18
C GLU A 124 5.30 3.91 10.20
N GLY A 125 4.75 3.19 9.22
CA GLY A 125 3.30 3.02 9.05
C GLY A 125 2.64 2.16 10.13
N ILE A 126 3.38 1.21 10.69
CA ILE A 126 2.99 0.44 11.88
C ILE A 126 3.72 1.07 13.06
N ALA A 127 3.01 1.83 13.89
CA ALA A 127 3.59 2.49 15.06
C ALA A 127 3.93 1.48 16.17
N SER A 128 3.00 0.57 16.48
CA SER A 128 3.24 -0.52 17.44
C SER A 128 2.24 -1.66 17.26
N VAL A 129 2.57 -2.82 17.82
CA VAL A 129 1.64 -3.95 17.97
C VAL A 129 1.46 -4.23 19.45
N ARG A 130 0.20 -4.31 19.90
CA ARG A 130 -0.15 -4.57 21.29
C ARG A 130 -1.08 -5.77 21.40
N ILE A 131 -1.11 -6.38 22.58
CA ILE A 131 -2.12 -7.39 22.91
C ILE A 131 -3.23 -6.76 23.76
N GLY A 132 -4.40 -6.60 23.16
CA GLY A 132 -5.61 -6.13 23.84
C GLY A 132 -6.40 -7.28 24.48
N LYS A 133 -7.43 -6.93 25.25
CA LYS A 133 -8.30 -7.90 25.92
C LYS A 133 -9.78 -7.67 25.61
N ASN A 134 -10.45 -8.68 25.07
CA ASN A 134 -11.88 -8.72 24.77
C ASN A 134 -12.72 -8.70 26.06
N ASN A 135 -14.03 -8.46 25.93
CA ASN A 135 -14.96 -8.41 27.07
C ASN A 135 -15.15 -9.78 27.75
N ASP A 136 -14.98 -10.86 26.99
CA ASP A 136 -14.98 -12.23 27.49
C ASP A 136 -13.62 -12.66 28.09
N GLY A 137 -12.65 -11.75 28.11
CA GLY A 137 -11.34 -11.95 28.67
C GLY A 137 -10.31 -12.57 27.72
N THR A 138 -10.66 -12.89 26.47
CA THR A 138 -9.68 -13.40 25.50
C THR A 138 -8.76 -12.30 24.97
N ASN A 139 -7.55 -12.67 24.57
CA ASN A 139 -6.57 -11.72 24.04
C ASN A 139 -6.76 -11.56 22.53
N TYR A 140 -6.58 -10.35 22.01
CA TYR A 140 -6.61 -10.04 20.58
C TYR A 140 -5.41 -9.17 20.16
N VAL A 141 -5.14 -9.08 18.86
CA VAL A 141 -4.07 -8.22 18.32
C VAL A 141 -4.61 -6.83 18.02
N ASP A 142 -3.94 -5.82 18.58
CA ASP A 142 -4.21 -4.40 18.39
C ASP A 142 -3.05 -3.76 17.59
N LEU A 143 -3.31 -3.42 16.33
CA LEU A 143 -2.33 -2.79 15.44
C LEU A 143 -2.50 -1.28 15.47
N TYR A 144 -1.46 -0.57 15.92
CA TYR A 144 -1.44 0.89 15.87
C TYR A 144 -0.83 1.35 14.55
N PHE A 145 -1.65 1.95 13.69
CA PHE A 145 -1.21 2.56 12.44
C PHE A 145 -0.97 4.06 12.59
N SER A 146 -0.05 4.57 11.77
CA SER A 146 0.26 6.00 11.65
C SER A 146 0.01 6.49 10.22
N GLY A 147 0.03 7.81 9.98
CA GLY A 147 -0.18 8.41 8.65
C GLY A 147 0.74 7.86 7.53
N PRO A 148 2.06 7.63 7.78
CA PRO A 148 2.98 7.01 6.82
C PRO A 148 2.53 5.66 6.22
N ILE A 149 1.56 4.95 6.82
CA ILE A 149 0.97 3.74 6.22
C ILE A 149 0.36 3.99 4.83
N ARG A 150 0.03 5.26 4.51
CA ARG A 150 -0.43 5.65 3.18
C ARG A 150 0.54 5.27 2.07
N SER A 151 1.85 5.30 2.37
CA SER A 151 2.90 4.95 1.40
C SER A 151 2.80 3.51 0.92
N ALA A 152 2.24 2.58 1.71
CA ALA A 152 2.04 1.18 1.31
C ALA A 152 1.03 1.01 0.16
N GLY A 153 0.21 2.04 -0.10
CA GLY A 153 -0.99 1.92 -0.92
C GLY A 153 -2.07 1.04 -0.27
N GLY A 154 -3.28 1.08 -0.82
CA GLY A 154 -4.41 0.31 -0.28
C GLY A 154 -4.16 -1.19 -0.17
N THR A 155 -3.46 -1.78 -1.15
CA THR A 155 -3.15 -3.22 -1.12
C THR A 155 -2.19 -3.55 0.03
N GLY A 156 -1.12 -2.78 0.24
CA GLY A 156 -0.20 -3.01 1.35
C GLY A 156 -0.85 -2.78 2.72
N GLN A 157 -1.70 -1.77 2.85
CA GLN A 157 -2.50 -1.52 4.04
C GLN A 157 -3.35 -2.74 4.42
N ALA A 158 -4.15 -3.23 3.48
CA ALA A 158 -5.02 -4.37 3.74
C ALA A 158 -4.25 -5.68 3.98
N LEU A 159 -3.16 -5.92 3.24
CA LEU A 159 -2.29 -7.07 3.46
C LEU A 159 -1.60 -7.04 4.82
N SER A 160 -1.29 -5.86 5.38
CA SER A 160 -0.75 -5.77 6.75
C SER A 160 -1.73 -6.34 7.80
N VAL A 161 -3.04 -6.10 7.62
CA VAL A 161 -4.09 -6.66 8.48
C VAL A 161 -4.23 -8.17 8.27
N LEU A 162 -4.17 -8.63 7.02
CA LEU A 162 -4.20 -10.07 6.70
C LEU A 162 -3.00 -10.80 7.30
N LEU A 163 -1.79 -10.25 7.18
CA LEU A 163 -0.56 -10.80 7.77
C LEU A 163 -0.70 -10.94 9.29
N ALA A 164 -1.22 -9.91 9.97
CA ALA A 164 -1.45 -9.96 11.41
C ALA A 164 -2.49 -11.02 11.80
N ASP A 165 -3.55 -11.20 10.99
CA ASP A 165 -4.53 -12.25 11.21
C ASP A 165 -3.96 -13.66 11.03
N VAL A 166 -3.10 -13.86 10.02
CA VAL A 166 -2.43 -15.14 9.85
C VAL A 166 -1.49 -15.43 11.03
N VAL A 167 -0.69 -14.44 11.42
CA VAL A 167 0.30 -14.59 12.50
C VAL A 167 -0.39 -14.82 13.86
N ARG A 168 -1.47 -14.08 14.16
CA ARG A 168 -2.18 -14.23 15.44
C ARG A 168 -2.81 -15.62 15.60
N ARG A 169 -3.32 -16.20 14.51
CA ARG A 169 -3.81 -17.59 14.51
C ARG A 169 -2.68 -18.57 14.78
N GLU A 170 -1.53 -18.38 14.14
CA GLU A 170 -0.35 -19.22 14.33
C GLU A 170 0.15 -19.20 15.79
N LEU A 171 -0.01 -18.06 16.47
CA LEU A 171 0.38 -17.87 17.86
C LEU A 171 -0.75 -18.13 18.86
N GLY A 172 -1.93 -18.58 18.41
CA GLY A 172 -3.06 -18.92 19.29
C GLY A 172 -3.73 -17.72 19.97
N VAL A 173 -3.65 -16.52 19.37
CA VAL A 173 -4.35 -15.32 19.84
C VAL A 173 -5.75 -15.27 19.21
N ASP A 174 -6.76 -14.96 20.03
CA ASP A 174 -8.16 -14.93 19.60
C ASP A 174 -8.44 -13.73 18.67
N ARG A 175 -9.58 -13.75 18.00
CA ARG A 175 -10.04 -12.62 17.18
C ARG A 175 -10.42 -11.43 18.04
N TYR A 176 -10.25 -10.24 17.49
CA TYR A 176 -10.86 -9.02 18.01
C TYR A 176 -12.39 -9.11 17.94
N LYS A 177 -13.04 -8.70 19.03
CA LYS A 177 -14.50 -8.65 19.19
C LYS A 177 -14.91 -7.20 19.51
N PRO A 178 -15.17 -6.38 18.47
CA PRO A 178 -15.48 -4.96 18.67
C PRO A 178 -16.77 -4.78 19.46
N THR A 179 -16.79 -3.77 20.32
CA THR A 179 -18.00 -3.25 20.95
C THR A 179 -18.74 -2.34 19.98
N ARG A 180 -20.04 -2.13 20.22
CA ARG A 180 -20.83 -1.18 19.44
C ARG A 180 -20.23 0.23 19.46
N GLY A 181 -19.73 0.67 20.62
CA GLY A 181 -19.09 1.99 20.75
C GLY A 181 -17.86 2.13 19.85
N GLU A 182 -17.03 1.08 19.74
CA GLU A 182 -15.87 1.08 18.85
C GLU A 182 -16.27 1.12 17.37
N ILE A 183 -17.30 0.37 16.95
CA ILE A 183 -17.78 0.40 15.56
C ILE A 183 -18.30 1.79 15.21
N GLU A 184 -19.14 2.36 16.06
CA GLU A 184 -19.72 3.67 15.83
C GLU A 184 -18.68 4.79 15.87
N ARG A 185 -17.60 4.61 16.65
CA ARG A 185 -16.42 5.49 16.61
C ARG A 185 -15.79 5.52 15.21
N TYR A 186 -15.66 4.40 14.51
CA TYR A 186 -15.14 4.42 13.12
C TYR A 186 -16.12 5.06 12.14
N LYS A 187 -17.44 4.86 12.33
CA LYS A 187 -18.49 5.53 11.53
C LYS A 187 -18.45 7.05 11.68
N GLU A 188 -18.01 7.56 12.84
CA GLU A 188 -17.76 8.98 13.07
C GLU A 188 -16.39 9.41 12.50
N GLU A 189 -15.30 8.69 12.83
CA GLU A 189 -13.94 9.10 12.47
C GLU A 189 -13.69 9.19 10.96
N ILE A 190 -14.14 8.21 10.17
CA ILE A 190 -13.78 8.12 8.74
C ILE A 190 -14.37 9.29 7.93
N PRO A 191 -15.67 9.63 8.04
CA PRO A 191 -16.22 10.82 7.41
C PRO A 191 -15.59 12.12 7.92
N LEU A 192 -15.28 12.22 9.22
CA LEU A 192 -14.57 13.37 9.77
C LEU A 192 -13.18 13.52 9.15
N TYR A 193 -12.44 12.42 9.02
CA TYR A 193 -11.12 12.38 8.41
C TYR A 193 -11.14 12.82 6.95
N LYS A 194 -12.16 12.46 6.17
CA LYS A 194 -12.34 12.93 4.79
C LYS A 194 -12.43 14.46 4.66
N ARG A 195 -12.90 15.16 5.71
CA ARG A 195 -13.02 16.63 5.69
C ARG A 195 -11.68 17.33 5.89
N VAL A 196 -10.74 16.67 6.56
CA VAL A 196 -9.41 17.22 6.89
C VAL A 196 -8.32 16.70 5.96
N GLN A 197 -8.48 15.48 5.45
CA GLN A 197 -7.54 14.79 4.58
C GLN A 197 -8.27 14.14 3.41
N HIS A 198 -7.61 14.05 2.26
CA HIS A 198 -8.16 13.34 1.12
C HIS A 198 -8.18 11.82 1.37
N LEU A 199 -9.34 11.17 1.20
CA LEU A 199 -9.46 9.72 0.99
C LEU A 199 -9.81 9.39 -0.46
N GLN A 200 -9.19 8.34 -1.00
CA GLN A 200 -9.52 7.79 -2.32
C GLN A 200 -10.92 7.19 -2.37
N TYR A 201 -11.39 6.64 -1.25
CA TYR A 201 -12.70 6.02 -1.10
C TYR A 201 -13.29 6.42 0.25
N LEU A 202 -14.57 6.79 0.26
CA LEU A 202 -15.30 7.10 1.48
C LEU A 202 -16.35 5.99 1.70
N PRO A 203 -16.09 5.00 2.57
CA PRO A 203 -17.06 3.96 2.84
C PRO A 203 -18.29 4.52 3.55
N THR A 204 -19.44 3.93 3.23
CA THR A 204 -20.71 4.15 3.92
C THR A 204 -20.68 3.59 5.35
N PRO A 205 -21.58 4.05 6.25
CA PRO A 205 -21.66 3.50 7.60
C PRO A 205 -21.87 1.98 7.65
N ASP A 206 -22.64 1.41 6.72
CA ASP A 206 -22.88 -0.03 6.62
C ASP A 206 -21.62 -0.79 6.21
N GLU A 207 -20.85 -0.23 5.27
CA GLU A 207 -19.58 -0.81 4.82
C GLU A 207 -18.55 -0.81 5.96
N ILE A 208 -18.49 0.30 6.71
CA ILE A 208 -17.65 0.39 7.91
C ILE A 208 -18.06 -0.67 8.93
N GLU A 209 -19.36 -0.85 9.17
CA GLU A 209 -19.88 -1.84 10.11
C GLU A 209 -19.54 -3.27 9.70
N ILE A 210 -19.70 -3.61 8.41
CA ILE A 210 -19.34 -4.94 7.89
C ILE A 210 -17.85 -5.20 8.07
N ILE A 211 -16.99 -4.26 7.67
CA ILE A 211 -15.54 -4.43 7.73
C ILE A 211 -15.05 -4.46 9.18
N VAL A 212 -15.34 -3.45 9.97
CA VAL A 212 -14.86 -3.35 11.35
C VAL A 212 -15.48 -4.42 12.24
N GLY A 213 -16.77 -4.72 12.06
CA GLY A 213 -17.50 -5.72 12.85
C GLY A 213 -16.97 -7.14 12.67
N ASN A 214 -16.41 -7.45 11.49
CA ASN A 214 -15.91 -8.78 11.16
C ASN A 214 -14.39 -8.91 11.18
N CYS A 215 -13.64 -7.80 11.10
CA CYS A 215 -12.18 -7.84 11.08
C CYS A 215 -11.62 -8.50 12.36
N PRO A 216 -10.79 -9.56 12.23
CA PRO A 216 -10.26 -10.28 13.39
C PRO A 216 -9.12 -9.53 14.12
N ILE A 217 -8.70 -8.37 13.59
CA ILE A 217 -7.63 -7.53 14.14
C ILE A 217 -8.21 -6.17 14.48
N CYS A 218 -7.83 -5.59 15.61
CA CYS A 218 -8.19 -4.21 15.91
C CYS A 218 -7.29 -3.27 15.11
N ILE A 219 -7.91 -2.43 14.27
CA ILE A 219 -7.23 -1.44 13.44
C ILE A 219 -7.24 -0.11 14.19
N ASN A 220 -6.21 0.14 14.97
CA ASN A 220 -6.11 1.30 15.83
C ASN A 220 -5.03 2.25 15.31
N GLY A 221 -4.74 3.31 16.07
CA GLY A 221 -3.72 4.26 15.67
C GLY A 221 -3.58 5.42 16.63
N GLU A 222 -2.53 6.20 16.40
CA GLU A 222 -2.30 7.44 17.12
C GLU A 222 -3.25 8.55 16.62
N GLY A 223 -3.54 9.53 17.47
CA GLY A 223 -4.34 10.70 17.10
C GLY A 223 -3.54 11.66 16.22
N THR A 224 -3.52 11.41 14.90
CA THR A 224 -2.70 12.17 13.94
C THR A 224 -3.24 13.56 13.65
N GLU A 225 -4.57 13.72 13.51
CA GLU A 225 -5.20 15.01 13.18
C GLU A 225 -5.63 15.77 14.43
N LYS A 226 -5.71 17.09 14.38
CA LYS A 226 -6.04 17.92 15.57
C LYS A 226 -7.53 17.85 15.93
N GLU A 227 -8.35 17.55 14.93
CA GLU A 227 -9.78 17.39 15.05
C GLU A 227 -10.12 16.22 15.97
N GLU A 228 -11.18 16.40 16.76
CA GLU A 228 -11.65 15.41 17.71
C GLU A 228 -13.04 14.90 17.34
N VAL A 229 -13.33 13.69 17.77
CA VAL A 229 -14.69 13.15 17.75
C VAL A 229 -15.55 13.81 18.83
N THR A 230 -16.84 13.82 18.58
CA THR A 230 -17.85 14.43 19.43
C THR A 230 -18.69 13.41 20.18
N GLY A 231 -19.07 12.30 19.51
CA GLY A 231 -19.98 11.30 20.07
C GLY A 231 -19.27 10.26 20.91
N TYR A 232 -18.40 9.46 20.28
CA TYR A 232 -17.84 8.26 20.90
C TYR A 232 -16.48 8.52 21.56
N ARG A 233 -16.47 9.42 22.55
CA ARG A 233 -15.27 9.80 23.32
C ARG A 233 -14.94 8.81 24.43
N ASP A 234 -13.66 8.80 24.84
CA ASP A 234 -13.15 8.11 26.03
C ASP A 234 -13.48 6.61 26.09
N LEU A 235 -13.41 5.94 24.92
CA LEU A 235 -13.62 4.50 24.84
C LEU A 235 -12.45 3.74 25.49
N PRO A 236 -12.69 2.67 26.29
CA PRO A 236 -11.65 2.02 27.08
C PRO A 236 -10.43 1.50 26.30
N ARG A 237 -10.59 1.18 25.01
CA ARG A 237 -9.55 0.63 24.13
C ARG A 237 -9.04 1.63 23.09
N VAL A 238 -9.50 2.88 23.16
CA VAL A 238 -9.08 3.96 22.25
C VAL A 238 -8.44 5.06 23.08
N GLU A 239 -7.12 5.18 22.99
CA GLU A 239 -6.31 6.05 23.87
C GLU A 239 -6.47 7.56 23.59
N THR A 240 -7.23 7.92 22.55
CA THR A 240 -7.36 9.31 22.09
C THR A 240 -8.76 9.64 21.60
N ASN A 241 -9.15 10.91 21.72
CA ASN A 241 -10.36 11.46 21.11
C ASN A 241 -10.09 12.15 19.77
N ARG A 242 -8.82 12.22 19.35
CA ARG A 242 -8.41 12.78 18.06
C ARG A 242 -8.60 11.76 16.94
N LEU A 243 -8.67 12.22 15.69
CA LEU A 243 -8.80 11.33 14.54
C LEU A 243 -7.55 10.48 14.34
N ARG A 244 -7.75 9.17 14.20
CA ARG A 244 -6.68 8.18 13.99
C ARG A 244 -6.47 7.97 12.49
N GLY A 245 -5.71 8.87 11.85
CA GLY A 245 -5.58 8.90 10.39
C GLY A 245 -5.05 7.61 9.77
N GLY A 246 -4.08 6.95 10.42
CA GLY A 246 -3.58 5.64 9.99
C GLY A 246 -4.68 4.57 9.95
N ALA A 247 -5.51 4.49 10.99
CA ALA A 247 -6.65 3.57 11.04
C ALA A 247 -7.70 3.90 9.98
N CYS A 248 -8.01 5.18 9.80
CA CYS A 248 -8.96 5.64 8.77
C CYS A 248 -8.51 5.24 7.37
N LEU A 249 -7.22 5.39 7.05
CA LEU A 249 -6.64 4.99 5.77
C LEU A 249 -6.73 3.46 5.56
N VAL A 250 -6.32 2.67 6.55
CA VAL A 250 -6.33 1.20 6.45
C VAL A 250 -7.74 0.65 6.28
N ILE A 251 -8.75 1.23 6.95
CA ILE A 251 -10.14 0.81 6.77
C ILE A 251 -10.65 1.26 5.39
N ALA A 252 -10.55 2.54 5.06
CA ALA A 252 -11.18 3.11 3.87
C ALA A 252 -10.45 2.76 2.56
N GLU A 253 -9.15 3.09 2.47
CA GLU A 253 -8.34 2.88 1.25
C GLU A 253 -7.76 1.46 1.18
N GLY A 254 -7.63 0.79 2.33
CA GLY A 254 -7.19 -0.60 2.42
C GLY A 254 -8.35 -1.57 2.30
N LEU A 255 -8.99 -1.88 3.41
CA LEU A 255 -9.96 -2.98 3.51
C LEU A 255 -11.20 -2.77 2.64
N CYS A 256 -11.82 -1.58 2.66
CA CYS A 256 -13.01 -1.33 1.87
C CYS A 256 -12.67 -1.23 0.37
N LEU A 257 -11.79 -0.30 -0.01
CA LEU A 257 -11.45 -0.06 -1.42
C LEU A 257 -10.77 -1.25 -2.11
N LYS A 258 -9.99 -2.06 -1.37
CA LYS A 258 -9.30 -3.24 -1.93
C LYS A 258 -9.94 -4.57 -1.55
N ALA A 259 -11.17 -4.58 -1.01
CA ALA A 259 -11.89 -5.80 -0.65
C ALA A 259 -11.87 -6.89 -1.75
N PRO A 260 -12.16 -6.59 -3.04
CA PRO A 260 -12.13 -7.62 -4.11
C PRO A 260 -10.75 -8.26 -4.28
N LYS A 261 -9.69 -7.45 -4.24
CA LYS A 261 -8.31 -7.94 -4.38
C LYS A 261 -7.90 -8.79 -3.18
N ILE A 262 -8.27 -8.40 -1.97
CA ILE A 262 -8.00 -9.19 -0.76
C ILE A 262 -8.76 -10.50 -0.77
N LEU A 263 -10.03 -10.48 -1.19
CA LEU A 263 -10.83 -11.69 -1.35
C LEU A 263 -10.19 -12.69 -2.31
N LYS A 264 -9.59 -12.22 -3.41
CA LYS A 264 -8.83 -13.07 -4.35
C LYS A 264 -7.63 -13.73 -3.67
N HIS A 265 -6.85 -12.99 -2.88
CA HIS A 265 -5.71 -13.53 -2.16
C HIS A 265 -6.12 -14.54 -1.09
N VAL A 266 -7.12 -14.19 -0.27
CA VAL A 266 -7.69 -15.05 0.78
C VAL A 266 -8.20 -16.37 0.20
N SER A 267 -8.96 -16.31 -0.90
CA SER A 267 -9.53 -17.49 -1.55
C SER A 267 -8.44 -18.38 -2.16
N ARG A 268 -7.44 -17.77 -2.83
CA ARG A 268 -6.32 -18.51 -3.42
C ARG A 268 -5.45 -19.21 -2.36
N LEU A 269 -5.28 -18.59 -1.20
CA LEU A 269 -4.45 -19.11 -0.10
C LEU A 269 -5.25 -19.93 0.93
N ASN A 270 -6.55 -20.15 0.69
CA ASN A 270 -7.47 -20.84 1.59
C ASN A 270 -7.41 -20.30 3.03
N ILE A 271 -7.39 -18.98 3.19
CA ILE A 271 -7.41 -18.33 4.50
C ILE A 271 -8.87 -18.22 4.95
N GLU A 272 -9.24 -18.94 6.00
CA GLU A 272 -10.60 -18.93 6.55
C GLU A 272 -10.92 -17.61 7.27
N GLY A 273 -12.19 -17.32 7.57
CA GLY A 273 -12.60 -16.22 8.45
C GLY A 273 -12.64 -14.83 7.80
N TRP A 274 -12.47 -14.78 6.48
CA TRP A 274 -12.55 -13.58 5.64
C TRP A 274 -13.72 -13.65 4.65
N GLU A 275 -14.66 -14.58 4.85
CA GLU A 275 -15.83 -14.80 3.99
C GLU A 275 -16.75 -13.57 3.97
N PHE A 276 -16.72 -12.74 5.02
CA PHE A 276 -17.45 -11.46 5.08
C PHE A 276 -17.08 -10.49 3.94
N LEU A 277 -15.89 -10.64 3.33
CA LEU A 277 -15.54 -9.86 2.14
C LEU A 277 -16.35 -10.26 0.90
N LYS A 278 -16.83 -11.50 0.81
CA LYS A 278 -17.74 -11.91 -0.28
C LYS A 278 -19.04 -11.14 -0.18
N ASP A 279 -19.67 -11.18 1.00
CA ASP A 279 -20.90 -10.44 1.28
C ASP A 279 -20.72 -8.93 1.08
N PHE A 280 -19.56 -8.39 1.45
CA PHE A 280 -19.21 -6.99 1.22
C PHE A 280 -19.16 -6.66 -0.27
N VAL A 281 -18.41 -7.42 -1.06
CA VAL A 281 -18.24 -7.19 -2.50
C VAL A 281 -19.56 -7.39 -3.23
N GLU A 282 -20.33 -8.43 -2.93
CA GLU A 282 -21.65 -8.67 -3.53
C GLU A 282 -22.64 -7.54 -3.22
N LYS A 283 -22.67 -7.03 -1.98
CA LYS A 283 -23.52 -5.87 -1.62
C LYS A 283 -23.06 -4.59 -2.29
N LYS A 284 -21.75 -4.42 -2.46
CA LYS A 284 -21.16 -3.26 -3.13
C LYS A 284 -21.55 -3.23 -4.61
N VAL A 285 -21.39 -4.35 -5.33
CA VAL A 285 -21.81 -4.50 -6.73
C VAL A 285 -23.31 -4.19 -6.90
N ASN A 286 -24.16 -4.75 -6.03
CA ASN A 286 -25.61 -4.49 -6.08
C ASN A 286 -26.01 -3.03 -5.75
N ARG A 287 -25.15 -2.26 -5.08
CA ARG A 287 -25.34 -0.82 -4.82
C ARG A 287 -24.82 0.04 -5.99
N GLU A 288 -23.73 -0.38 -6.62
CA GLU A 288 -23.06 0.36 -7.69
C GLU A 288 -23.78 0.30 -9.05
N ASP A 289 -24.78 -0.58 -9.22
CA ASP A 289 -25.81 -0.46 -10.26
C ASP A 289 -26.61 0.87 -10.18
N SER A 290 -26.34 1.71 -9.17
CA SER A 290 -26.83 3.10 -9.07
C SER A 290 -25.74 4.18 -8.96
N SER A 291 -24.45 3.81 -8.98
CA SER A 291 -23.31 4.75 -9.07
C SER A 291 -21.99 4.00 -9.32
N GLU A 292 -21.47 4.11 -10.53
CA GLU A 292 -20.33 3.39 -11.10
C GLU A 292 -18.97 3.59 -10.38
N GLU A 293 -18.52 2.56 -9.64
CA GLU A 293 -17.21 2.55 -8.99
C GLU A 293 -16.36 1.28 -9.16
N GLU A 294 -16.42 0.56 -10.29
CA GLU A 294 -15.38 -0.45 -10.62
C GLU A 294 -14.88 -0.39 -12.07
N GLU A 295 -13.55 -0.36 -12.22
CA GLU A 295 -12.85 -0.78 -13.44
C GLU A 295 -12.59 -2.29 -13.29
N GLU A 296 -13.55 -3.12 -13.70
CA GLU A 296 -13.29 -4.52 -14.00
C GLU A 296 -12.78 -4.65 -15.44
N GLU A 297 -11.63 -5.32 -15.60
CA GLU A 297 -11.20 -5.90 -16.88
C GLU A 297 -12.00 -7.20 -17.12
N ASN A 298 -13.27 -7.08 -17.47
CA ASN A 298 -14.01 -8.20 -18.06
C ASN A 298 -13.85 -8.13 -19.59
N GLU A 299 -13.15 -9.13 -20.14
CA GLU A 299 -12.94 -9.35 -21.58
C GLU A 299 -14.20 -9.90 -22.27
N GLU A 300 -15.34 -9.20 -22.17
CA GLU A 300 -16.51 -9.47 -23.02
C GLU A 300 -16.95 -8.18 -23.71
N GLU A 301 -17.18 -8.25 -25.02
CA GLU A 301 -17.40 -7.16 -26.00
C GLU A 301 -17.97 -5.86 -25.39
N THR A 302 -17.07 -4.94 -25.03
CA THR A 302 -17.41 -3.71 -24.30
C THR A 302 -17.87 -2.61 -25.23
N ASN A 303 -19.12 -2.17 -25.07
CA ASN A 303 -19.51 -0.84 -25.50
C ASN A 303 -18.72 0.17 -24.66
N VAL A 304 -17.82 0.93 -25.29
CA VAL A 304 -16.91 1.85 -24.59
C VAL A 304 -17.66 3.13 -24.25
N GLU A 305 -18.21 3.19 -23.04
CA GLU A 305 -18.95 4.37 -22.59
C GLU A 305 -18.02 5.56 -22.20
N PRO A 306 -18.39 6.81 -22.51
CA PRO A 306 -17.61 7.98 -22.15
C PRO A 306 -17.56 8.22 -20.63
N SER A 307 -16.39 8.54 -20.07
CA SER A 307 -16.23 8.81 -18.63
C SER A 307 -15.84 10.27 -18.33
N ALA A 308 -16.64 10.95 -17.49
CA ALA A 308 -16.38 12.32 -17.05
C ALA A 308 -15.51 12.43 -15.78
N LYS A 309 -14.98 11.31 -15.25
CA LYS A 309 -14.29 11.28 -13.94
C LYS A 309 -13.13 12.28 -13.85
N TYR A 310 -12.32 12.44 -14.89
CA TYR A 310 -11.20 13.40 -14.89
C TYR A 310 -11.64 14.88 -14.82
N LEU A 311 -12.88 15.20 -15.17
CA LEU A 311 -13.42 16.56 -15.13
C LEU A 311 -13.84 16.98 -13.71
N GLY A 312 -14.15 16.02 -12.83
CA GLY A 312 -14.60 16.31 -11.46
C GLY A 312 -13.55 16.99 -10.57
N GLU A 313 -12.28 16.98 -10.99
CA GLU A 313 -11.15 17.53 -10.25
C GLU A 313 -10.45 18.69 -10.98
N VAL A 314 -11.17 19.39 -11.86
CA VAL A 314 -10.62 20.56 -12.57
C VAL A 314 -10.48 21.72 -11.59
N ILE A 315 -9.26 22.22 -11.46
CA ILE A 315 -8.90 23.38 -10.63
C ILE A 315 -8.56 24.55 -11.57
N ALA A 316 -8.73 25.78 -11.08
CA ALA A 316 -8.28 26.98 -11.78
C ALA A 316 -6.83 26.85 -12.28
N GLY A 317 -6.60 27.19 -13.55
CA GLY A 317 -5.30 27.09 -14.21
C GLY A 317 -5.01 25.73 -14.86
N ARG A 318 -5.88 24.72 -14.74
CA ARG A 318 -5.77 23.45 -15.48
C ARG A 318 -6.76 23.43 -16.65
N PRO A 319 -6.30 23.49 -17.91
CA PRO A 319 -7.22 23.50 -19.05
C PRO A 319 -7.85 22.12 -19.26
N VAL A 320 -9.12 22.13 -19.68
CA VAL A 320 -9.79 20.94 -20.20
C VAL A 320 -9.51 20.88 -21.69
N LEU A 321 -8.65 19.94 -22.09
CA LEU A 321 -8.17 19.84 -23.47
C LEU A 321 -9.15 19.13 -24.42
N SER A 322 -10.03 18.28 -23.87
CA SER A 322 -11.10 17.62 -24.61
C SER A 322 -12.21 17.22 -23.64
N HIS A 323 -13.39 16.88 -24.16
CA HIS A 323 -14.48 16.27 -23.40
C HIS A 323 -14.51 14.75 -23.64
N PRO A 324 -15.13 13.97 -22.73
CA PRO A 324 -15.13 12.51 -22.80
C PRO A 324 -15.56 11.99 -24.16
N SER A 325 -14.71 11.17 -24.79
CA SER A 325 -14.93 10.53 -26.10
C SER A 325 -15.42 11.47 -27.21
N ARG A 326 -15.11 12.78 -27.12
CA ARG A 326 -15.60 13.80 -28.06
C ARG A 326 -14.73 13.86 -29.30
N LYS A 327 -15.35 13.75 -30.48
CA LYS A 327 -14.69 13.99 -31.77
C LYS A 327 -14.05 15.39 -31.79
N GLY A 328 -12.77 15.46 -32.18
CA GLY A 328 -11.95 16.66 -32.13
C GLY A 328 -10.93 16.69 -30.96
N GLY A 329 -11.02 15.73 -30.03
CA GLY A 329 -9.98 15.50 -29.02
C GLY A 329 -8.72 14.80 -29.55
N PHE A 330 -7.89 14.31 -28.63
CA PHE A 330 -6.71 13.53 -28.96
C PHE A 330 -7.08 12.24 -29.68
N ARG A 331 -6.65 12.10 -30.93
CA ARG A 331 -6.86 10.86 -31.70
C ARG A 331 -5.90 9.79 -31.20
N LEU A 332 -6.44 8.73 -30.60
CA LEU A 332 -5.67 7.60 -30.10
C LEU A 332 -4.95 6.87 -31.25
N ARG A 333 -3.66 6.57 -31.04
CA ARG A 333 -2.86 5.67 -31.88
C ARG A 333 -2.10 4.71 -30.98
N TYR A 334 -2.29 3.42 -31.16
CA TYR A 334 -1.50 2.42 -30.45
C TYR A 334 -0.05 2.43 -30.95
N GLY A 335 0.88 2.47 -30.01
CA GLY A 335 2.30 2.49 -30.28
C GLY A 335 3.08 2.90 -29.04
N ARG A 336 4.36 2.54 -29.00
CA ARG A 336 5.27 2.94 -27.93
C ARG A 336 6.48 3.62 -28.55
N CYS A 337 6.64 4.89 -28.24
CA CYS A 337 7.74 5.71 -28.71
C CYS A 337 8.98 5.54 -27.82
N ARG A 338 10.16 5.91 -28.31
CA ARG A 338 11.42 5.86 -27.53
C ARG A 338 11.41 6.82 -26.34
N THR A 339 10.69 7.94 -26.47
CA THR A 339 10.52 8.96 -25.43
C THR A 339 9.44 8.58 -24.41
N CYS A 340 8.69 7.50 -24.66
CA CYS A 340 7.61 7.06 -23.81
C CYS A 340 8.16 6.22 -22.64
N GLY A 341 7.87 6.64 -21.40
CA GLY A 341 8.00 5.82 -20.20
C GLY A 341 6.93 4.74 -20.09
N LEU A 342 6.81 4.13 -18.90
CA LEU A 342 5.88 3.03 -18.64
C LEU A 342 4.40 3.46 -18.74
N ALA A 343 4.07 4.66 -18.25
CA ALA A 343 2.71 5.21 -18.18
C ALA A 343 2.65 6.64 -18.75
N SER A 344 3.24 6.83 -19.94
CA SER A 344 3.25 8.11 -20.64
C SER A 344 2.60 7.99 -22.01
N THR A 345 2.08 9.09 -22.51
CA THR A 345 1.53 9.20 -23.86
C THR A 345 2.43 10.08 -24.70
N ALA A 346 2.55 9.70 -25.97
CA ALA A 346 3.23 10.49 -26.98
C ALA A 346 2.25 11.47 -27.61
N ILE A 347 2.62 12.74 -27.67
CA ILE A 347 1.85 13.82 -28.27
C ILE A 347 2.74 14.53 -29.29
N HIS A 348 2.16 14.88 -30.44
CA HIS A 348 2.87 15.58 -31.48
C HIS A 348 3.27 16.98 -30.99
N PRO A 349 4.54 17.41 -31.14
CA PRO A 349 5.00 18.72 -30.67
C PRO A 349 4.19 19.90 -31.20
N ALA A 350 3.68 19.83 -32.44
CA ALA A 350 2.79 20.87 -32.95
C ALA A 350 1.48 20.99 -32.16
N THR A 351 0.91 19.88 -31.66
CA THR A 351 -0.27 19.92 -30.79
C THR A 351 0.06 20.55 -29.44
N MET A 352 1.23 20.24 -28.88
CA MET A 352 1.70 20.87 -27.64
C MET A 352 1.80 22.39 -27.78
N TYR A 353 2.36 22.87 -28.88
CA TYR A 353 2.49 24.31 -29.18
C TYR A 353 1.14 24.98 -29.45
N LEU A 354 0.27 24.35 -30.25
CA LEU A 354 -1.06 24.89 -30.59
C LEU A 354 -2.01 24.98 -29.40
N LEU A 355 -1.77 24.21 -28.34
CA LEU A 355 -2.52 24.26 -27.08
C LEU A 355 -1.85 25.21 -26.08
N ASP A 356 -1.38 26.36 -26.56
CA ASP A 356 -0.72 27.43 -25.79
C ASP A 356 0.38 26.93 -24.85
N GLU A 357 1.14 25.91 -25.28
CA GLU A 357 2.27 25.35 -24.54
C GLU A 357 1.90 24.78 -23.15
N PHE A 358 0.62 24.55 -22.87
CA PHE A 358 0.17 23.93 -21.61
C PHE A 358 0.71 22.50 -21.44
N ILE A 359 0.92 21.79 -22.54
CA ILE A 359 1.53 20.47 -22.55
C ILE A 359 3.03 20.64 -22.81
N ALA A 360 3.83 20.52 -21.76
CA ALA A 360 5.28 20.47 -21.83
C ALA A 360 5.77 19.03 -21.61
N ILE A 361 7.06 18.81 -21.84
CA ILE A 361 7.73 17.54 -21.54
C ILE A 361 7.63 17.30 -20.03
N GLY A 362 6.94 16.23 -19.62
CA GLY A 362 6.73 15.92 -18.21
C GLY A 362 5.40 16.43 -17.64
N THR A 363 4.58 17.17 -18.38
CA THR A 363 3.26 17.60 -17.91
C THR A 363 2.39 16.38 -17.62
N GLN A 364 1.98 16.23 -16.36
CA GLN A 364 1.00 15.22 -15.97
C GLN A 364 -0.40 15.67 -16.42
N MET A 365 -1.03 14.86 -17.25
CA MET A 365 -2.41 15.05 -17.68
C MET A 365 -3.28 13.98 -17.05
N LYS A 366 -4.50 14.36 -16.68
CA LYS A 366 -5.54 13.38 -16.35
C LYS A 366 -6.22 12.95 -17.64
N THR A 367 -6.41 11.65 -17.77
CA THR A 367 -6.99 11.04 -18.97
C THR A 367 -8.30 10.36 -18.63
N GLU A 368 -9.18 10.33 -19.62
CA GLU A 368 -10.31 9.41 -19.61
C GLU A 368 -9.81 7.98 -19.83
N ARG A 369 -8.95 7.78 -20.85
CA ARG A 369 -8.35 6.49 -21.25
C ARG A 369 -7.00 6.72 -21.94
N PRO A 370 -6.05 5.77 -21.88
CA PRO A 370 -6.00 4.64 -20.96
C PRO A 370 -5.55 5.09 -19.55
N GLY A 371 -6.26 4.65 -18.51
CA GLY A 371 -5.94 4.98 -17.12
C GLY A 371 -6.27 6.41 -16.71
N LYS A 372 -6.04 6.71 -15.43
CA LYS A 372 -6.45 7.98 -14.76
C LYS A 372 -5.50 9.14 -15.01
N GLY A 373 -4.30 8.87 -15.50
CA GLY A 373 -3.33 9.90 -15.80
C GLY A 373 -2.16 9.39 -16.63
N THR A 374 -1.49 10.34 -17.26
CA THR A 374 -0.37 10.12 -18.16
C THR A 374 0.61 11.27 -18.05
N ILE A 375 1.85 11.05 -18.45
CA ILE A 375 2.83 12.11 -18.69
C ILE A 375 2.92 12.37 -20.18
N GLY A 376 2.80 13.65 -20.58
CA GLY A 376 3.01 14.08 -21.96
C GLY A 376 4.48 13.99 -22.37
N THR A 377 4.75 13.26 -23.45
CA THR A 377 6.08 13.14 -24.07
C THR A 377 6.00 13.45 -25.56
N PRO A 378 7.05 13.99 -26.19
CA PRO A 378 6.99 14.36 -27.60
C PRO A 378 7.21 13.14 -28.51
N CYS A 379 6.45 13.07 -29.60
CA CYS A 379 6.70 12.16 -30.73
C CYS A 379 6.30 12.85 -32.04
N ASP A 380 7.26 12.97 -32.95
CA ASP A 380 7.08 13.56 -34.28
C ASP A 380 6.33 12.62 -35.26
#